data_AF-A0A1Z2SE98-F1
#
_entry.id   AF-A0A1Z2SE98-F1
#
_cell.length_a   1.000
_cell.length_b   1.000
_cell.length_c   1.000
_cell.angle_alpha   90.00
_cell.angle_beta   90.00
_cell.angle_gamma   90.00
#
_symmetry.space_group_name_H-M   'P 1'
#
loop_
_entity.id
_entity.type
_entity.pdbx_description
1 polymer ?
#
loop_
_entity_poly.entity_id
_entity_poly.type
_entity_poly.pdbx_seq_one_letter_code
_entity_poly.pdbx_strand_id
1 'polypeptide(L)'
;MKNEIKVRQIIIITLGVIFILLMAWVIWEAFLQTLFRSTNAVMFSFSGIIPMSCFVLVVWLSIGTYCRSYELVQNKKYGDIKPKSNVLITLLIASAMLGLSINYANYFLIIKANNFIECPRKSGYKENLMRDYVKDISQCERL
;
A
#
# COMPACT_ATOMS: atom_id res chain seq x y z
N MET A 1 25.41 18.73 -19.82
CA MET A 1 24.45 17.80 -20.47
C MET A 1 24.47 16.35 -19.94
N LYS A 2 25.52 15.53 -20.13
CA LYS A 2 25.50 14.10 -19.69
C LYS A 2 25.42 13.91 -18.17
N ASN A 3 26.06 14.80 -17.40
CA ASN A 3 26.02 14.79 -15.93
C ASN A 3 24.65 15.24 -15.37
N GLU A 4 24.00 16.22 -15.99
CA GLU A 4 22.70 16.72 -15.53
C GLU A 4 21.59 15.67 -15.68
N ILE A 5 21.64 14.87 -16.76
CA ILE A 5 20.71 13.76 -16.98
C ILE A 5 20.89 12.69 -15.89
N LYS A 6 22.12 12.36 -15.53
CA LYS A 6 22.43 11.39 -14.45
C LYS A 6 21.96 11.89 -13.09
N VAL A 7 22.19 13.16 -12.77
CA VAL A 7 21.72 13.77 -11.51
C VAL A 7 20.21 13.69 -11.40
N ARG A 8 19.47 14.01 -12.47
CA ARG A 8 18.01 13.88 -12.49
C ARG A 8 17.54 12.43 -12.26
N GLN A 9 18.20 11.45 -12.88
CA GLN A 9 17.89 10.03 -12.66
C GLN A 9 18.12 9.61 -11.21
N ILE A 10 19.23 10.03 -10.61
CA ILE A 10 19.53 9.75 -9.19
C ILE A 10 18.43 10.32 -8.30
N ILE A 11 18.03 11.59 -8.50
CA ILE A 11 16.95 12.22 -7.73
C ILE A 11 15.64 11.43 -7.85
N ILE A 12 15.25 11.04 -9.06
CA ILE A 12 14.03 10.25 -9.31
C ILE A 12 14.09 8.90 -8.58
N ILE A 13 15.23 8.20 -8.63
CA ILE A 13 15.42 6.92 -7.95
C ILE A 13 15.33 7.12 -6.43
N THR A 14 16.02 8.12 -5.87
CA THR A 14 15.98 8.42 -4.44
C THR A 14 14.57 8.74 -3.96
N LEU A 15 13.84 9.59 -4.68
CA LEU A 15 12.43 9.87 -4.38
C LEU A 15 11.58 8.60 -4.47
N GLY A 16 11.78 7.78 -5.50
CA GLY A 16 11.10 6.50 -5.67
C GLY A 16 11.29 5.57 -4.46
N VAL A 17 12.53 5.41 -4.00
CA VAL A 17 12.85 4.61 -2.80
C VAL A 17 12.16 5.17 -1.56
N ILE A 18 12.19 6.48 -1.34
CA ILE A 18 11.52 7.12 -0.20
C ILE A 18 10.01 6.84 -0.23
N PHE A 19 9.35 7.03 -1.38
CA PHE A 19 7.92 6.75 -1.51
C PHE A 19 7.59 5.26 -1.31
N ILE A 20 8.44 4.34 -1.78
CA ILE A 20 8.26 2.90 -1.54
C ILE A 20 8.31 2.60 -0.04
N LEU A 21 9.30 3.14 0.67
CA LEU A 21 9.45 2.91 2.12
C LEU A 21 8.26 3.50 2.91
N LEU A 22 7.80 4.70 2.56
CA LEU A 22 6.62 5.30 3.17
C LEU A 22 5.37 4.46 2.92
N MET A 23 5.14 3.98 1.70
CA MET A 23 4.00 3.14 1.37
C MET A 23 4.08 1.76 2.05
N ALA A 24 5.28 1.17 2.13
CA ALA A 24 5.49 -0.08 2.85
C ALA A 24 5.19 0.08 4.36
N TRP A 25 5.59 1.22 4.95
CA TRP A 25 5.26 1.54 6.34
C TRP A 25 3.75 1.71 6.55
N VAL A 26 3.05 2.45 5.67
CA VAL A 26 1.59 2.57 5.71
C VAL A 26 0.92 1.19 5.61
N ILE A 27 1.37 0.35 4.68
CA ILE A 27 0.83 -1.01 4.53
C ILE A 27 1.05 -1.83 5.80
N TRP A 28 2.23 -1.71 6.40
CA TRP A 28 2.58 -2.41 7.63
C TRP A 28 1.65 -2.00 8.77
N GLU A 29 1.59 -0.70 9.10
CA GLU A 29 0.81 -0.19 10.23
C GLU A 29 -0.71 -0.35 10.02
N ALA A 30 -1.22 -0.07 8.82
CA ALA A 30 -2.66 -0.06 8.56
C ALA A 30 -3.25 -1.46 8.33
N PHE A 31 -2.50 -2.40 7.74
CA PHE A 31 -3.07 -3.66 7.25
C PHE A 31 -2.39 -4.92 7.76
N LEU A 32 -1.07 -4.93 7.96
CA LEU A 32 -0.35 -6.17 8.33
C LEU A 32 -0.16 -6.33 9.83
N GLN A 33 0.11 -5.25 10.56
CA GLN A 33 0.41 -5.30 12.00
C GLN A 33 -0.72 -5.97 12.80
N THR A 34 -1.97 -5.77 12.37
CA THR A 34 -3.19 -6.35 12.95
C THR A 34 -3.24 -7.89 12.88
N LEU A 35 -2.53 -8.51 11.94
CA LEU A 35 -2.45 -9.97 11.82
C LEU A 35 -1.45 -10.60 12.80
N PHE A 36 -0.50 -9.82 13.33
CA PHE A 36 0.60 -10.34 14.15
C PHE A 36 0.57 -9.86 15.60
N ARG A 37 -0.13 -8.77 15.90
CA ARG A 37 -0.21 -8.18 17.25
C ARG A 37 -1.66 -8.11 17.71
N SER A 38 -1.85 -8.23 19.03
CA SER A 38 -3.13 -7.89 19.64
C SER A 38 -3.32 -6.38 19.54
N THR A 39 -4.31 -5.95 18.76
CA THR A 39 -4.68 -4.53 18.64
C THR A 39 -6.04 -4.32 19.31
N ASN A 40 -6.30 -3.06 19.70
CA ASN A 40 -7.63 -2.65 20.18
C ASN A 40 -8.45 -1.96 19.08
N ALA A 41 -7.82 -1.68 17.93
CA ALA A 41 -8.45 -1.11 16.75
C ALA A 41 -7.90 -1.79 15.48
N VAL A 42 -8.76 -1.97 14.48
CA VAL A 42 -8.42 -2.54 13.17
C VAL A 42 -9.08 -1.71 12.09
N MET A 43 -8.29 -1.36 11.07
CA MET A 43 -8.76 -0.64 9.89
C MET A 43 -9.22 -1.64 8.82
N PHE A 44 -10.42 -1.44 8.26
CA PHE A 44 -10.97 -2.34 7.24
C PHE A 44 -11.79 -1.61 6.18
N SER A 45 -11.78 -2.12 4.94
CA SER A 45 -12.59 -1.61 3.83
C SER A 45 -13.46 -2.71 3.24
N PHE A 46 -14.79 -2.54 3.21
CA PHE A 46 -15.69 -3.51 2.56
C PHE A 46 -15.47 -3.61 1.05
N SER A 47 -15.10 -2.51 0.38
CA SER A 47 -14.82 -2.53 -1.05
C SER A 47 -13.44 -3.10 -1.37
N GLY A 48 -12.53 -3.16 -0.40
CA GLY A 48 -11.14 -3.58 -0.58
C GLY A 48 -10.30 -2.63 -1.44
N ILE A 49 -10.88 -1.56 -2.00
CA ILE A 49 -10.23 -0.67 -2.97
C ILE A 49 -8.99 -0.01 -2.39
N ILE A 50 -9.05 0.41 -1.12
CA ILE A 50 -7.91 1.10 -0.52
C ILE A 50 -6.71 0.15 -0.33
N PRO A 51 -6.83 -0.99 0.38
CA PRO A 51 -5.71 -1.92 0.48
C PRO A 51 -5.24 -2.42 -0.88
N MET A 52 -6.13 -2.70 -1.84
CA MET A 52 -5.73 -3.05 -3.21
C MET A 52 -4.85 -1.96 -3.84
N SER A 53 -5.29 -0.70 -3.78
CA SER A 53 -4.57 0.41 -4.41
C SER A 53 -3.22 0.70 -3.73
N CYS A 54 -3.12 0.58 -2.41
CA CYS A 54 -1.85 0.69 -1.70
C CYS A 54 -0.83 -0.36 -2.17
N PHE A 55 -1.24 -1.63 -2.28
CA PHE A 55 -0.38 -2.72 -2.73
C PHE A 55 0.00 -2.60 -4.21
N VAL A 56 -0.93 -2.20 -5.07
CA VAL A 56 -0.66 -1.93 -6.49
C VAL A 56 0.34 -0.78 -6.64
N LEU A 57 0.16 0.30 -5.88
CA LEU A 57 1.02 1.48 -5.95
C LEU A 57 2.46 1.16 -5.52
N VAL A 58 2.65 0.43 -4.41
CA VAL A 58 4.00 0.09 -3.95
C VAL A 58 4.72 -0.81 -4.95
N VAL A 59 4.02 -1.75 -5.58
CA VAL A 59 4.60 -2.61 -6.63
C VAL A 59 4.91 -1.82 -7.90
N TRP A 60 4.01 -0.95 -8.34
CA TRP A 60 4.23 -0.07 -9.48
C TRP A 60 5.47 0.81 -9.30
N LEU A 61 5.59 1.47 -8.14
CA LEU A 61 6.74 2.30 -7.79
C LEU A 61 8.03 1.47 -7.72
N SER A 62 7.96 0.25 -7.18
CA SER A 62 9.10 -0.67 -7.10
C SER A 62 9.61 -1.06 -8.47
N ILE A 63 8.72 -1.43 -9.39
CA ILE A 63 9.10 -1.77 -10.78
C ILE A 63 9.71 -0.56 -11.48
N GLY A 64 9.07 0.62 -11.37
CA GLY A 64 9.58 1.86 -11.95
C GLY A 64 10.99 2.18 -11.45
N THR A 65 11.16 2.20 -10.13
CA THR A 65 12.44 2.48 -9.46
C THR A 65 13.52 1.47 -9.84
N TYR A 66 13.17 0.18 -9.91
CA TYR A 66 14.07 -0.88 -10.38
C TYR A 66 14.53 -0.65 -11.82
N CYS A 67 13.61 -0.39 -12.74
CA CYS A 67 13.96 -0.11 -14.14
C CYS A 67 14.86 1.12 -14.27
N ARG A 68 14.56 2.21 -13.54
CA ARG A 68 15.40 3.42 -13.55
C ARG A 68 16.80 3.16 -12.98
N SER A 69 16.89 2.38 -11.90
CA SER A 69 18.15 2.00 -11.29
C SER A 69 19.00 1.16 -12.24
N TYR A 70 18.38 0.22 -12.95
CA TYR A 70 19.05 -0.61 -13.94
C TYR A 70 19.53 0.20 -15.15
N GLU A 71 18.75 1.18 -15.62
CA GLU A 71 19.19 2.14 -16.65
C GLU A 71 20.43 2.94 -16.21
N LEU A 72 20.43 3.42 -14.96
CA LEU A 72 21.54 4.20 -14.41
C LEU A 72 22.84 3.36 -14.33
N VAL A 73 22.75 2.14 -13.80
CA VAL A 73 23.90 1.22 -13.67
C VAL A 73 24.47 0.84 -15.04
N GLN A 74 23.60 0.58 -16.01
CA GLN A 74 23.99 0.20 -17.37
C GLN A 74 24.35 1.40 -18.26
N ASN A 75 24.37 2.63 -17.73
CA ASN A 75 24.57 3.87 -18.48
C ASN A 75 23.63 4.03 -19.71
N LYS A 76 22.42 3.48 -19.64
CA LYS A 76 21.40 3.58 -20.69
C LYS A 76 20.63 4.89 -20.59
N LYS A 77 19.96 5.29 -21.66
CA LYS A 77 19.11 6.49 -21.64
C LYS A 77 17.86 6.21 -20.82
N TYR A 78 17.30 7.28 -20.27
CA TYR A 78 16.04 7.22 -19.54
C TYR A 78 14.93 6.68 -20.46
N GLY A 79 14.30 5.58 -20.08
CA GLY A 79 13.18 4.99 -20.81
C GLY A 79 13.56 3.85 -21.73
N ASP A 80 14.85 3.52 -21.84
CA ASP A 80 15.35 2.41 -22.64
C ASP A 80 14.92 1.05 -22.08
N ILE A 81 14.70 0.95 -20.76
CA ILE A 81 14.30 -0.29 -20.10
C ILE A 81 12.85 -0.14 -19.69
N LYS A 82 12.01 -0.97 -20.33
CA LYS A 82 10.59 -1.07 -20.03
C LYS A 82 10.28 -2.49 -19.56
N PRO A 83 9.45 -2.66 -18.52
CA PRO A 83 8.97 -3.98 -18.15
C PRO A 83 8.14 -4.56 -19.31
N LYS A 84 8.22 -5.88 -19.50
CA LYS A 84 7.32 -6.57 -20.44
C LYS A 84 5.88 -6.40 -19.97
N SER A 85 4.97 -6.02 -20.87
CA SER A 85 3.57 -5.72 -20.55
C SER A 85 2.90 -6.85 -19.77
N ASN A 86 3.07 -8.10 -20.21
CA ASN A 86 2.45 -9.25 -19.55
C ASN A 86 2.95 -9.43 -18.12
N VAL A 87 4.27 -9.32 -17.90
CA VAL A 87 4.87 -9.44 -16.57
C VAL A 87 4.37 -8.32 -15.65
N LEU A 88 4.34 -7.09 -16.15
CA LEU A 88 3.82 -5.95 -15.42
C LEU A 88 2.36 -6.16 -15.01
N ILE A 89 1.49 -6.54 -15.96
CA ILE A 89 0.07 -6.81 -15.70
C ILE A 89 -0.08 -7.92 -14.65
N THR A 90 0.65 -9.02 -14.78
CA THR A 90 0.62 -10.13 -13.81
C THR A 90 1.03 -9.66 -12.42
N LEU A 91 2.11 -8.87 -12.30
CA LEU A 91 2.56 -8.34 -11.01
C LEU A 91 1.53 -7.39 -10.38
N LEU A 92 0.92 -6.50 -11.18
CA LEU A 92 -0.10 -5.58 -10.68
C LEU A 92 -1.36 -6.33 -10.23
N ILE A 93 -1.84 -7.30 -11.00
CA ILE A 93 -2.98 -8.14 -10.61
C ILE A 93 -2.66 -8.92 -9.34
N ALA A 94 -1.49 -9.57 -9.28
CA ALA A 94 -1.06 -10.31 -8.09
C ALA A 94 -1.01 -9.40 -6.85
N SER A 95 -0.50 -8.18 -6.98
CA SER A 95 -0.45 -7.22 -5.88
C SER A 95 -1.83 -6.73 -5.43
N ALA A 96 -2.76 -6.53 -6.37
CA ALA A 96 -4.14 -6.19 -6.05
C ALA A 96 -4.81 -7.33 -5.28
N MET A 97 -4.63 -8.57 -5.73
CA MET A 97 -5.15 -9.76 -5.05
C MET A 97 -4.56 -9.89 -3.64
N LEU A 98 -3.26 -9.64 -3.46
CA LEU A 98 -2.64 -9.65 -2.12
C LEU A 98 -3.25 -8.61 -1.18
N GLY A 99 -3.43 -7.37 -1.64
CA GLY A 99 -4.08 -6.32 -0.84
C GLY A 99 -5.51 -6.71 -0.45
N LEU A 100 -6.26 -7.29 -1.39
CA LEU A 100 -7.61 -7.80 -1.11
C LEU A 100 -7.58 -8.95 -0.10
N SER A 101 -6.69 -9.93 -0.26
CA SER A 101 -6.55 -11.07 0.64
C SER A 101 -6.23 -10.64 2.07
N ILE A 102 -5.33 -9.67 2.25
CA ILE A 102 -4.97 -9.15 3.58
C ILE A 102 -6.16 -8.44 4.23
N ASN A 103 -6.91 -7.65 3.46
CA ASN A 103 -8.13 -7.00 3.95
C ASN A 103 -9.19 -8.02 4.41
N TYR A 104 -9.39 -9.10 3.64
CA TYR A 104 -10.27 -10.19 4.04
C TYR A 104 -9.74 -10.98 5.25
N ALA A 105 -8.42 -11.18 5.35
CA ALA A 105 -7.81 -11.80 6.51
C ALA A 105 -8.07 -10.97 7.77
N ASN A 106 -7.91 -9.64 7.72
CA ASN A 106 -8.26 -8.76 8.83
C ASN A 106 -9.74 -8.89 9.22
N TYR A 107 -10.64 -9.00 8.25
CA TYR A 107 -12.06 -9.19 8.55
C TYR A 107 -12.34 -10.53 9.24
N PHE A 108 -11.92 -11.65 8.63
CA PHE A 108 -12.30 -12.97 9.12
C PHE A 108 -11.52 -13.43 10.34
N LEU A 109 -10.21 -13.14 10.38
CA LEU A 109 -9.31 -13.64 11.43
C LEU A 109 -9.25 -12.70 12.63
N ILE A 110 -9.51 -11.40 12.45
CA ILE A 110 -9.38 -10.41 13.53
C ILE A 110 -10.74 -9.84 13.91
N ILE A 111 -11.43 -9.15 13.00
CA ILE A 111 -12.68 -8.44 13.31
C ILE A 111 -13.77 -9.43 13.75
N LYS A 112 -14.08 -10.40 12.89
CA LYS A 112 -15.14 -11.38 13.14
C LYS A 112 -14.78 -12.34 14.28
N ALA A 113 -13.53 -12.79 14.36
CA ALA A 113 -13.11 -13.75 15.37
C ALA A 113 -13.12 -13.17 16.80
N ASN A 114 -12.81 -11.88 16.95
CA ASN A 114 -12.72 -11.22 18.26
C ASN A 114 -13.95 -10.35 18.60
N ASN A 115 -15.03 -10.44 17.81
CA ASN A 115 -16.26 -9.66 18.00
C ASN A 115 -16.02 -8.14 18.10
N PHE A 116 -15.14 -7.59 17.26
CA PHE A 116 -14.92 -6.15 17.23
C PHE A 116 -16.21 -5.41 16.82
N ILE A 117 -16.44 -4.26 17.46
CA ILE A 117 -17.57 -3.38 17.25
C ILE A 117 -17.19 -2.34 16.19
N GLU A 118 -18.05 -2.15 15.19
CA GLU A 118 -17.87 -1.08 14.21
C GLU A 118 -18.12 0.29 14.86
N CYS A 119 -17.20 1.24 14.72
CA CYS A 119 -17.42 2.60 15.18
C CYS A 119 -18.51 3.29 14.34
N PRO A 120 -19.45 4.02 14.96
CA PRO A 120 -20.48 4.75 14.23
C PRO A 120 -19.83 5.77 13.29
N ARG A 121 -20.39 5.91 12.08
CA ARG A 121 -19.90 6.88 11.09
C ARG A 121 -19.91 8.28 11.71
N LYS A 122 -18.73 8.85 12.00
CA LYS A 122 -18.63 10.27 12.37
C LYS A 122 -19.24 11.07 11.22
N SER A 123 -20.28 11.85 11.50
CA SER A 123 -21.04 12.59 10.50
C SER A 123 -20.18 13.72 9.93
N GLY A 124 -19.45 13.43 8.86
CA GLY A 124 -18.57 14.39 8.22
C GLY A 124 -17.78 13.72 7.11
N TYR A 125 -18.20 13.97 5.87
CA TYR A 125 -17.76 13.37 4.61
C TYR A 125 -18.34 11.98 4.28
N LYS A 126 -18.98 11.95 3.09
CA LYS A 126 -19.59 10.81 2.41
C LYS A 126 -18.78 9.52 2.56
N GLU A 127 -19.49 8.43 2.87
CA GLU A 127 -19.02 7.03 2.78
C GLU A 127 -17.50 6.86 2.87
N ASN A 128 -16.94 7.04 4.08
CA ASN A 128 -15.53 6.80 4.28
C ASN A 128 -15.21 5.37 3.85
N LEU A 129 -14.29 5.22 2.89
CA LEU A 129 -13.98 3.93 2.25
C LEU A 129 -13.33 2.95 3.24
N MET A 130 -12.85 3.43 4.38
CA MET A 130 -12.38 2.63 5.51
C MET A 130 -13.20 2.89 6.78
N ARG A 131 -13.37 1.82 7.56
CA ARG A 131 -14.09 1.78 8.83
C ARG A 131 -13.14 1.32 9.93
N ASP A 132 -13.29 1.92 11.11
CA ASP A 132 -12.58 1.52 12.31
C ASP A 132 -13.43 0.53 13.12
N TYR A 133 -12.80 -0.58 13.49
CA TYR A 133 -13.38 -1.61 14.33
C TYR A 133 -12.62 -1.65 15.66
N VAL A 134 -13.33 -1.53 16.78
CA VAL A 134 -12.75 -1.42 18.13
C VAL A 134 -13.29 -2.50 19.08
N LYS A 135 -12.59 -2.75 20.20
CA LYS A 135 -13.08 -3.70 21.21
C LYS A 135 -14.16 -3.10 22.11
N ASP A 136 -14.12 -1.78 22.31
CA ASP A 136 -15.04 -1.04 23.18
C ASP A 136 -15.47 0.26 22.49
N ILE A 137 -16.77 0.58 22.50
CA ILE A 137 -17.34 1.77 21.86
C ILE A 137 -16.72 3.08 22.37
N SER A 138 -16.25 3.12 23.62
CA SER A 138 -15.54 4.27 24.19
C SER A 138 -14.22 4.58 23.47
N GLN A 139 -13.66 3.62 22.72
CA GLN A 139 -12.45 3.81 21.91
C GLN A 139 -12.73 4.58 20.62
N CYS A 140 -13.99 4.67 20.17
CA CYS A 140 -14.36 5.39 18.95
C CYS A 140 -14.20 6.92 19.06
N GLU A 141 -14.31 7.48 20.26
CA GLU A 141 -14.14 8.92 20.47
C GLU A 141 -12.66 9.35 20.44
N ARG A 142 -11.73 8.41 20.68
CA ARG A 142 -10.28 8.64 20.75
C ARG A 142 -9.56 8.47 19.39
N LEU A 143 -10.27 7.99 18.37
CA LEU A 143 -9.81 7.81 16.99
C LEU A 143 -10.22 8.99 16.12
#